data_AF-A0A357IBZ4-F1
#
_entry.id   AF-A0A357IBZ4-F1
#
_cell.length_a   1.000
_cell.length_b   1.000
_cell.length_c   1.000
_cell.angle_alpha   90.00
_cell.angle_beta   90.00
_cell.angle_gamma   90.00
#
_symmetry.space_group_name_H-M   'P 1'
#
loop_
_entity.id
_entity.type
_entity.pdbx_description
1 polymer ?
#
loop_
_entity_poly.entity_id
_entity_poly.type
_entity_poly.pdbx_seq_one_letter_code
_entity_poly.pdbx_strand_id
1 'polypeptide(L)'
;MNRFTMQRRIAIALLLALSVGGVLILLDGHNPFEAYKVLFLESFLNYWGFSNTLVKASPMLLAGLAVIIPMRAGVFNIGGEGQ
;
A
#
# COMPACT_ATOMS: atom_id res chain seq x y z
N MET A 1 5.93 -18.77 12.30
CA MET A 1 4.94 -17.71 12.60
C MET A 1 3.58 -18.19 12.16
N ASN A 2 2.59 -18.27 13.06
CA ASN A 2 1.27 -18.81 12.71
C ASN A 2 0.53 -17.82 11.81
N ARG A 3 -0.15 -18.31 10.75
CA ARG A 3 -0.90 -17.48 9.79
C ARG A 3 -1.87 -16.51 10.50
N PHE A 4 -2.51 -16.97 11.58
CA PHE A 4 -3.40 -16.16 12.42
C PHE A 4 -2.69 -14.99 13.11
N THR A 5 -1.48 -15.19 13.63
CA THR A 5 -0.71 -14.10 14.29
C THR A 5 -0.31 -13.02 13.28
N MET A 6 0.04 -13.42 12.05
CA MET A 6 0.38 -12.49 10.98
C MET A 6 -0.83 -11.65 10.55
N GLN A 7 -1.98 -12.29 10.34
CA GLN A 7 -3.23 -11.59 9.98
C GLN A 7 -3.66 -10.59 11.06
N ARG A 8 -3.59 -10.96 12.34
CA ARG A 8 -3.92 -10.04 13.45
C ARG A 8 -3.03 -8.81 13.47
N ARG A 9 -1.72 -8.98 13.25
CA ARG A 9 -0.77 -7.85 13.19
C ARG A 9 -1.09 -6.91 12.04
N ILE A 10 -1.39 -7.45 10.85
CA ILE A 10 -1.75 -6.64 9.68
C ILE A 10 -3.05 -5.86 9.96
N ALA A 11 -4.07 -6.51 10.51
CA ALA A 11 -5.33 -5.85 10.83
C ALA A 11 -5.14 -4.70 11.85
N ILE A 12 -4.36 -4.93 12.91
CA ILE A 12 -4.05 -3.90 13.91
C ILE A 12 -3.28 -2.74 13.26
N ALA A 13 -2.29 -3.03 12.42
CA ALA A 13 -1.51 -2.00 11.72
C ALA A 13 -2.39 -1.16 10.79
N LEU A 14 -3.30 -1.78 10.04
CA LEU A 14 -4.25 -1.08 9.17
C LEU A 14 -5.20 -0.19 9.97
N LEU A 15 -5.76 -0.70 11.08
CA LEU A 15 -6.62 0.08 11.95
C LEU A 15 -5.89 1.29 12.54
N LEU A 16 -4.66 1.11 13.02
CA LEU A 16 -3.85 2.22 13.54
C LEU A 16 -3.54 3.26 12.47
N ALA A 17 -3.17 2.84 11.26
CA ALA A 17 -2.88 3.76 10.15
C ALA A 17 -4.12 4.60 9.78
N LEU A 18 -5.29 3.97 9.69
CA LEU A 18 -6.56 4.67 9.45
C LEU A 18 -6.98 5.54 10.65
N SER A 19 -6.74 5.12 11.89
CA SER A 19 -7.03 5.97 13.05
C SER A 19 -6.16 7.22 13.05
N VAL A 20 -4.85 7.08 12.83
CA VAL A 20 -3.92 8.23 12.77
C VAL A 20 -4.28 9.16 11.62
N GLY A 21 -4.51 8.63 10.41
CA GLY A 21 -4.94 9.45 9.28
C GLY A 21 -6.27 10.15 9.56
N GLY A 22 -7.21 9.48 10.23
CA GLY A 22 -8.53 10.05 10.53
C GLY A 22 -8.43 11.17 11.55
N VAL A 23 -7.56 11.04 12.56
CA VAL A 23 -7.26 12.12 13.50
C VAL A 23 -6.69 13.32 12.75
N LEU A 24 -5.76 13.13 11.81
CA LEU A 24 -5.21 14.24 11.02
C LEU A 24 -6.29 14.95 10.20
N ILE A 25 -7.22 14.20 9.59
CA ILE A 25 -8.35 14.78 8.83
C ILE A 25 -9.30 15.54 9.76
N LEU A 26 -9.56 15.04 10.98
CA LEU A 26 -10.35 15.77 11.98
C LEU A 26 -9.68 17.06 12.42
N LEU A 27 -8.36 17.04 12.61
CA LEU A 27 -7.59 18.23 12.97
C LEU A 27 -7.62 19.30 11.87
N ASP A 28 -7.74 18.88 10.61
CA ASP A 28 -7.96 19.75 9.45
C ASP A 28 -9.42 20.24 9.31
N GLY A 29 -10.32 19.81 10.21
CA GLY A 29 -11.72 20.26 10.25
C GLY A 29 -12.67 19.49 9.31
N HIS A 30 -12.21 18.41 8.69
CA HIS A 30 -13.00 17.61 7.76
C HIS A 30 -13.51 16.30 8.39
N ASN A 31 -14.54 15.70 7.81
CA ASN A 31 -15.07 14.41 8.25
C ASN A 31 -14.22 13.25 7.69
N PRO A 32 -13.55 12.42 8.53
CA PRO A 32 -12.71 11.32 8.06
C PRO A 32 -13.47 10.25 7.30
N PHE A 33 -14.72 9.97 7.68
CA PHE A 33 -15.52 8.94 7.01
C PHE A 33 -15.85 9.37 5.59
N GLU A 34 -16.15 10.65 5.38
CA GLU A 34 -16.36 11.20 4.05
C GLU A 34 -15.07 11.21 3.23
N ALA A 35 -13.96 11.64 3.83
CA ALA A 35 -12.65 11.63 3.19
C ALA A 35 -12.22 10.21 2.78
N TYR A 36 -12.43 9.19 3.61
CA TYR A 36 -12.15 7.80 3.26
C TYR A 36 -13.09 7.23 2.21
N LYS A 37 -14.36 7.63 2.24
CA LYS A 37 -15.30 7.26 1.19
C LYS A 37 -14.85 7.84 -0.15
N VAL A 38 -14.50 9.12 -0.19
CA VAL A 38 -13.98 9.79 -1.41
C VAL A 38 -12.67 9.14 -1.85
N LEU A 39 -11.72 8.90 -0.93
CA LEU A 39 -10.45 8.23 -1.23
C LEU A 39 -10.69 6.89 -1.95
N PHE A 40 -11.63 6.07 -1.46
CA PHE A 40 -11.93 4.79 -2.07
C PHE A 40 -12.63 4.94 -3.44
N LEU A 41 -13.69 5.75 -3.52
CA LEU A 41 -14.48 5.92 -4.74
C LEU A 41 -13.65 6.57 -5.86
N GLU A 42 -12.94 7.64 -5.56
CA GLU A 42 -12.10 8.33 -6.56
C GLU A 42 -10.92 7.46 -6.99
N SER A 43 -10.30 6.68 -6.09
CA SER A 43 -9.16 5.85 -6.48
C SER A 43 -9.54 4.64 -7.35
N PHE A 44 -10.75 4.08 -7.20
CA PHE A 44 -11.14 2.84 -7.88
C PHE A 44 -12.22 3.00 -8.95
N LEU A 45 -13.19 3.90 -8.78
CA LEU A 45 -14.35 4.02 -9.67
C LEU A 45 -14.22 5.18 -10.66
N ASN A 46 -13.30 6.11 -10.44
CA ASN A 46 -12.99 7.18 -11.39
C ASN A 46 -11.87 6.72 -12.35
N TYR A 47 -12.05 6.91 -13.66
CA TYR A 47 -11.05 6.54 -14.67
C TYR A 47 -9.68 7.18 -14.42
N TRP A 48 -9.65 8.47 -14.07
CA TRP A 48 -8.42 9.20 -13.80
C TRP A 48 -7.77 8.77 -12.49
N GLY A 49 -8.58 8.57 -11.45
CA GLY A 49 -8.06 8.13 -10.15
C GLY A 49 -7.55 6.68 -10.18
N PHE A 50 -8.21 5.80 -10.94
CA PHE A 50 -7.73 4.44 -11.17
C PHE A 50 -6.42 4.42 -11.96
N SER A 51 -6.34 5.21 -13.04
CA SER A 51 -5.10 5.39 -13.80
C SER A 51 -3.95 5.88 -12.90
N ASN A 52 -4.19 6.91 -12.10
CA ASN A 52 -3.19 7.44 -11.16
C ASN A 52 -2.78 6.40 -10.11
N THR A 53 -3.73 5.61 -9.61
CA THR A 53 -3.46 4.50 -8.68
C THR A 53 -2.54 3.47 -9.31
N LEU A 54 -2.80 3.08 -10.57
CA LEU A 54 -1.93 2.15 -11.30
C LEU A 54 -0.55 2.74 -11.58
N VAL A 55 -0.46 4.01 -11.99
CA VAL A 55 0.82 4.69 -12.21
C VAL A 55 1.68 4.68 -10.96
N LYS A 56 1.08 4.92 -9.78
CA LYS A 56 1.80 4.88 -8.50
C LYS A 56 2.12 3.45 -8.03
N ALA A 57 1.24 2.50 -8.28
CA ALA A 57 1.45 1.10 -7.91
C ALA A 57 2.52 0.41 -8.79
N SER A 58 2.63 0.81 -10.06
CA SER A 58 3.52 0.19 -11.05
C SER A 58 4.98 0.08 -10.59
N PRO A 59 5.66 1.16 -10.15
CA PRO A 59 7.04 1.06 -9.69
C PRO A 59 7.18 0.17 -8.46
N MET A 60 6.21 0.17 -7.53
CA MET A 60 6.25 -0.69 -6.34
C MET A 60 6.12 -2.18 -6.71
N LEU A 61 5.24 -2.49 -7.67
CA LEU A 61 5.07 -3.84 -8.19
C LEU A 61 6.33 -4.31 -8.93
N LEU A 62 6.87 -3.47 -9.82
CA LEU A 62 8.11 -3.76 -10.55
C LEU A 62 9.30 -3.95 -9.60
N ALA A 63 9.43 -3.13 -8.55
CA ALA A 63 10.46 -3.30 -7.53
C ALA A 63 10.33 -4.62 -6.78
N GLY A 64 9.10 -5.00 -6.38
CA GLY A 64 8.85 -6.31 -5.78
C GLY A 64 9.19 -7.48 -6.72
N LEU A 65 8.86 -7.34 -8.00
CA LEU A 65 9.18 -8.33 -9.03
C LEU A 65 10.69 -8.45 -9.27
N ALA A 66 11.42 -7.33 -9.27
CA ALA A 66 12.87 -7.30 -9.43
C ALA A 66 13.59 -8.10 -8.33
N VAL A 67 13.02 -8.17 -7.14
CA VAL A 67 13.55 -8.96 -6.01
C VAL A 67 13.08 -10.42 -6.07
N ILE A 68 11.79 -10.67 -6.29
CA ILE A 68 11.22 -12.03 -6.15
C ILE A 68 11.65 -12.98 -7.28
N ILE A 69 11.89 -12.47 -8.49
CA ILE A 69 12.24 -13.30 -9.65
C ILE A 69 13.64 -13.93 -9.46
N PRO A 70 14.73 -13.18 -9.15
CA PRO A 70 16.03 -13.76 -8.86
C PRO A 70 16.00 -14.68 -7.63
N MET A 71 15.30 -14.28 -6.56
CA MET A 71 15.18 -15.11 -5.35
C MET A 71 14.58 -16.48 -5.66
N ARG A 72 13.62 -16.56 -6.57
CA ARG A 72 13.05 -17.84 -7.04
C ARG A 72 14.02 -18.66 -7.89
N ALA A 73 14.95 -18.01 -8.58
CA ALA A 73 16.04 -18.68 -9.32
C ALA A 73 17.23 -19.08 -8.42
N GLY A 74 17.15 -18.82 -7.11
CA GLY A 74 18.25 -19.08 -6.16
C GLY A 74 19.38 -18.05 -6.23
N VAL A 75 19.17 -16.94 -6.92
CA VAL A 75 20.15 -15.86 -7.09
C VAL A 75 19.69 -14.64 -6.28
N PHE A 76 20.56 -14.04 -5.49
CA PHE A 76 20.23 -12.84 -4.74
C PHE A 76 20.39 -11.59 -5.62
N ASN A 77 19.47 -10.63 -5.50
CA ASN A 77 19.55 -9.34 -6.19
C ASN A 77 19.87 -8.24 -5.18
N ILE A 78 21.01 -7.57 -5.33
CA ILE A 78 21.47 -6.46 -4.48
C ILE A 78 20.99 -5.09 -4.99
N GLY A 79 20.53 -5.00 -6.25
CA GLY A 79 19.87 -3.81 -6.78
C GLY A 79 20.71 -2.91 -7.71
N GLY A 80 21.95 -3.28 -8.07
CA GLY A 80 22.73 -2.58 -9.10
C GLY A 80 24.25 -2.59 -8.87
N GLU A 81 25.00 -2.80 -9.96
CA GLU A 81 26.46 -3.06 -10.10
C GLU A 81 27.04 -4.23 -9.27
N GLY A 82 26.95 -5.44 -9.85
CA GLY A 82 28.14 -6.27 -10.08
C GLY A 82 28.88 -6.91 -8.90
N GLN A 83 28.26 -7.14 -7.75
CA GLN A 83 28.69 -8.15 -6.76
C GLN A 83 27.47 -8.73 -6.05
#